data_AF-A0A2V9SJF8-F1
#
_entry.id   AF-A0A2V9SJF8-F1
#
_cell.length_a   1.000
_cell.length_b   1.000
_cell.length_c   1.000
_cell.angle_alpha   90.00
_cell.angle_beta   90.00
_cell.angle_gamma   90.00
#
_symmetry.space_group_name_H-M   'P 1'
#
loop_
_entity.id
_entity.type
_entity.pdbx_description
1 polymer ?
#
loop_
_entity_poly.entity_id
_entity_poly.type
_entity_poly.pdbx_seq_one_letter_code
_entity_poly.pdbx_strand_id
1 'polypeptide(L)'
;MVVAPDFVFVHLSKTGGSFAAATIREVLCPSAISRKVHRLKTRDGMRMRIPFYKYRYDDVGDQHGVCNDIPKTEHGKTILSCIRNPFDLYVSEYTYNWWKQHPHRWFHDPAAVEKAYPDWRN
;
A
#
# COMPACT_ATOMS: atom_id res chain seq x y z
N MET A 1 -2.97 -3.94 -2.12
CA MET A 1 -4.09 -4.57 -1.36
C MET A 1 -3.67 -5.97 -0.91
N VAL A 2 -4.19 -6.49 0.22
CA VAL A 2 -3.96 -7.87 0.68
C VAL A 2 -5.28 -8.63 0.70
N VAL A 3 -5.37 -9.73 -0.05
CA VAL A 3 -6.55 -10.62 -0.08
C VAL A 3 -6.28 -11.79 0.85
N ALA A 4 -7.14 -12.00 1.84
CA ALA A 4 -7.10 -13.12 2.77
C ALA A 4 -8.33 -14.03 2.57
N PRO A 5 -8.38 -15.23 3.20
CA PRO A 5 -9.53 -16.12 3.11
C PRO A 5 -10.85 -15.44 3.48
N ASP A 6 -10.84 -14.65 4.55
CA ASP A 6 -12.07 -14.15 5.19
C ASP A 6 -12.30 -12.65 4.96
N PHE A 7 -11.25 -11.93 4.53
CA PHE A 7 -11.31 -10.48 4.33
C PHE A 7 -10.38 -10.00 3.22
N VAL A 8 -10.64 -8.79 2.74
CA VAL A 8 -9.74 -8.04 1.85
C VAL A 8 -9.30 -6.78 2.58
N PHE A 9 -8.00 -6.63 2.78
CA PHE A 9 -7.40 -5.44 3.38
C PHE A 9 -7.03 -4.42 2.30
N VAL A 10 -7.67 -3.25 2.40
CA VAL A 10 -7.54 -2.11 1.50
C VAL A 10 -7.14 -0.90 2.34
N HIS A 11 -6.17 -0.10 1.89
CA HIS A 11 -5.75 1.06 2.67
C HIS A 11 -5.31 2.23 1.79
N LEU A 12 -5.65 3.44 2.23
CA LEU A 12 -5.17 4.68 1.62
C LEU A 12 -3.70 4.95 1.97
N SER A 13 -3.11 5.94 1.30
CA SER A 13 -1.79 6.44 1.68
C SER A 13 -1.82 7.01 3.09
N LYS A 14 -0.70 6.86 3.82
CA LYS A 14 -0.44 7.52 5.12
C LYS A 14 -1.40 7.22 6.27
N THR A 15 -2.27 6.22 6.15
CA THR A 15 -3.14 5.73 7.23
C THR A 15 -2.50 4.65 8.12
N GLY A 16 -1.18 4.39 7.97
CA GLY A 16 -0.51 3.28 8.66
C GLY A 16 -0.69 1.92 7.97
N GLY A 17 -1.27 1.88 6.78
CA GLY A 17 -1.55 0.63 6.08
C GLY A 17 -0.34 -0.24 5.77
N SER A 18 0.87 0.33 5.59
CA SER A 18 2.10 -0.46 5.44
C SER A 18 2.40 -1.31 6.68
N PHE A 19 2.19 -0.76 7.88
CA PHE A 19 2.36 -1.48 9.14
C PHE A 19 1.31 -2.59 9.25
N ALA A 20 0.03 -2.25 9.10
CA ALA A 20 -1.06 -3.23 9.18
C ALA A 20 -0.90 -4.36 8.15
N ALA A 21 -0.54 -4.04 6.91
CA ALA A 21 -0.27 -5.04 5.88
C ALA A 21 0.92 -5.94 6.25
N ALA A 22 1.98 -5.40 6.86
CA ALA A 22 3.11 -6.20 7.32
C ALA A 22 2.68 -7.18 8.43
N THR A 23 1.91 -6.71 9.42
CA THR A 23 1.37 -7.52 10.51
C THR A 23 0.44 -8.62 9.98
N ILE A 24 -0.48 -8.29 9.07
CA ILE A 24 -1.39 -9.27 8.45
C ILE A 24 -0.60 -10.35 7.73
N ARG A 25 0.40 -9.98 6.91
CA ARG A 25 1.24 -10.95 6.18
C ARG A 25 2.06 -11.83 7.13
N GLU A 26 2.49 -11.28 8.26
CA GLU A 26 3.19 -12.05 9.30
C GLU A 26 2.28 -13.09 9.95
N VAL A 27 1.06 -12.69 10.35
CA VAL A 27 0.08 -13.60 10.94
C VAL A 27 -0.36 -14.69 9.95
N LEU A 28 -0.59 -14.32 8.69
CA LEU A 28 -1.07 -15.24 7.65
C LEU A 28 0.04 -16.07 6.97
N CYS A 29 1.31 -15.78 7.28
CA CYS A 29 2.48 -16.56 6.86
C CYS A 29 3.61 -16.38 7.88
N PRO A 30 3.64 -17.15 8.98
CA PRO A 30 4.56 -16.93 10.10
C PRO A 30 6.05 -17.20 9.77
N SER A 31 6.35 -17.99 8.73
CA SER A 31 7.74 -18.25 8.33
C SER A 31 8.37 -17.04 7.65
N ALA A 32 9.37 -16.43 8.30
CA ALA A 32 10.13 -15.29 7.76
C ALA A 32 10.84 -15.62 6.44
N ILE A 33 11.36 -16.85 6.29
CA ILE A 33 12.01 -17.32 5.06
C ILE A 33 10.99 -17.34 3.92
N SER A 34 9.82 -17.92 4.17
CA SER A 34 8.75 -18.05 3.17
C SER A 34 8.19 -16.70 2.75
N ARG A 35 8.09 -15.74 3.68
CA ARG A 35 7.73 -14.35 3.36
C ARG A 35 8.78 -13.68 2.46
N LYS A 36 10.07 -13.92 2.71
CA LYS A 36 11.16 -13.35 1.90
C LYS A 36 11.15 -13.91 0.48
N VAL A 37 10.97 -15.22 0.34
CA VAL A 37 10.85 -15.87 -0.98
C VAL A 37 9.57 -15.45 -1.71
N HIS A 38 8.45 -15.27 -1.01
CA HIS A 38 7.20 -14.81 -1.62
C HIS A 38 7.24 -13.36 -2.11
N ARG A 39 8.20 -12.56 -1.67
CA ARG A 39 8.45 -11.23 -2.23
C ARG A 39 9.25 -11.27 -3.52
N LEU A 40 9.96 -12.37 -3.80
CA LEU A 40 10.66 -12.54 -5.06
C LEU A 40 9.63 -12.76 -6.17
N LYS A 41 9.82 -12.05 -7.26
CA LYS A 41 9.03 -12.22 -8.48
C LYS A 41 9.74 -13.21 -9.40
N THR A 42 8.99 -14.08 -10.04
CA THR A 42 9.44 -14.85 -11.19
C THR A 42 9.72 -13.90 -12.35
N ARG A 43 10.36 -14.41 -13.41
CA ARG A 43 10.59 -13.64 -14.66
C ARG A 43 9.31 -13.04 -15.22
N ASP A 44 8.18 -13.71 -15.03
CA ASP A 44 6.86 -13.29 -15.53
C ASP A 44 6.14 -12.32 -14.59
N GLY A 45 6.83 -11.84 -13.53
CA GLY A 45 6.30 -10.88 -12.58
C GLY A 45 5.38 -11.48 -11.50
N MET A 46 5.10 -12.78 -11.54
CA MET A 46 4.34 -13.50 -10.51
C MET A 46 5.16 -13.70 -9.24
N ARG A 47 4.52 -13.66 -8.07
CA ARG A 47 5.21 -13.91 -6.79
C ARG A 47 5.51 -15.39 -6.62
N MET A 48 6.75 -15.73 -6.23
CA MET A 48 7.16 -17.12 -6.01
C MET A 48 6.46 -17.73 -4.79
N ARG A 49 5.68 -18.79 -4.99
CA ARG A 49 5.09 -19.58 -3.90
C ARG A 49 5.94 -20.83 -3.68
N ILE A 50 6.44 -21.03 -2.47
CA ILE A 50 7.14 -22.27 -2.11
C ILE A 50 6.08 -23.37 -1.88
N PRO A 51 6.10 -24.49 -2.63
CA PRO A 51 5.27 -25.64 -2.32
C PRO A 51 5.59 -26.08 -0.88
N PHE A 52 4.62 -26.53 -0.10
CA PHE A 52 4.72 -26.83 1.35
C PHE A 52 4.50 -25.67 2.34
N TYR A 53 4.52 -24.39 1.92
CA TYR A 53 4.13 -23.29 2.82
C TYR A 53 2.68 -22.84 2.59
N LYS A 54 1.92 -22.77 3.69
CA LYS A 54 0.52 -22.30 3.66
C LYS A 54 0.48 -20.77 3.71
N TYR A 55 0.62 -20.15 2.55
CA TYR A 55 0.29 -18.73 2.37
C TYR A 55 -1.23 -18.60 2.45
N ARG A 56 -1.74 -17.94 3.49
CA ARG A 56 -3.16 -17.61 3.63
C ARG A 56 -3.46 -16.19 3.15
N TYR A 57 -2.72 -15.68 2.17
CA TYR A 57 -3.01 -14.39 1.56
C TYR A 57 -2.40 -14.28 0.15
N ASP A 58 -2.92 -13.35 -0.63
CA ASP A 58 -2.36 -12.88 -1.90
C ASP A 58 -2.24 -11.36 -1.89
N ASP A 59 -1.22 -10.83 -2.57
CA ASP A 59 -1.06 -9.39 -2.78
C ASP A 59 -1.52 -9.04 -4.19
N VAL A 60 -2.58 -8.25 -4.29
CA VAL A 60 -3.24 -7.93 -5.55
C VAL A 60 -3.18 -6.42 -5.81
N GLY A 61 -2.98 -6.05 -7.07
CA GLY A 61 -3.04 -4.67 -7.55
C GLY A 61 -1.98 -3.76 -6.92
N ASP A 62 -2.33 -2.46 -6.87
CA ASP A 62 -1.47 -1.44 -6.27
C ASP A 62 -1.50 -1.48 -4.73
N GLN A 63 -0.45 -0.96 -4.10
CA GLN A 63 -0.33 -0.80 -2.66
C GLN A 63 -1.51 0.01 -2.09
N HIS A 64 -2.02 0.98 -2.86
CA HIS A 64 -3.12 1.86 -2.50
C HIS A 64 -4.39 1.62 -3.31
N GLY A 65 -4.61 0.38 -3.78
CA GLY A 65 -5.84 0.03 -4.51
C GLY A 65 -7.11 0.39 -3.73
N VAL A 66 -8.18 0.67 -4.45
CA VAL A 66 -9.51 1.03 -3.89
C VAL A 66 -10.46 -0.16 -3.89
N CYS A 67 -11.63 -0.01 -3.28
CA CYS A 67 -12.64 -1.09 -3.25
C CYS A 67 -13.07 -1.57 -4.64
N ASN A 68 -13.02 -0.69 -5.65
CA ASN A 68 -13.35 -1.04 -7.03
C ASN A 68 -12.27 -1.92 -7.69
N ASP A 69 -11.05 -1.94 -7.16
CA ASP A 69 -9.96 -2.78 -7.67
C ASP A 69 -10.01 -4.21 -7.11
N ILE A 70 -10.93 -4.50 -6.17
CA ILE A 70 -11.09 -5.84 -5.59
C ILE A 70 -11.54 -6.79 -6.70
N PRO A 71 -10.81 -7.90 -6.96
CA PRO A 71 -11.19 -8.86 -7.99
C PRO A 71 -12.60 -9.40 -7.76
N LYS A 72 -13.37 -9.56 -8.83
CA LYS A 72 -14.77 -10.05 -8.76
C LYS A 72 -14.89 -11.39 -8.02
N THR A 73 -13.87 -12.25 -8.10
CA THR A 73 -13.82 -13.53 -7.38
C THR A 73 -13.76 -13.40 -5.86
N GLU A 74 -13.36 -12.22 -5.36
CA GLU A 74 -13.19 -11.91 -3.95
C GLU A 74 -14.34 -11.04 -3.39
N HIS A 75 -15.36 -10.75 -4.22
CA HIS A 75 -16.52 -9.97 -3.78
C HIS A 75 -17.32 -10.72 -2.71
N GLY A 76 -17.90 -9.97 -1.77
CA GLY A 76 -18.63 -10.53 -0.63
C GLY A 76 -17.78 -10.83 0.60
N LYS A 77 -16.45 -10.78 0.49
CA LYS A 77 -15.56 -10.82 1.66
C LYS A 77 -15.65 -9.53 2.48
N THR A 78 -15.35 -9.64 3.77
CA THR A 78 -15.29 -8.47 4.66
C THR A 78 -14.19 -7.52 4.19
N ILE A 79 -14.48 -6.23 4.06
CA ILE A 79 -13.46 -5.23 3.73
C ILE A 79 -12.88 -4.69 5.04
N LEU A 80 -11.57 -4.86 5.21
CA LEU A 80 -10.82 -4.30 6.33
C LEU A 80 -10.02 -3.09 5.85
N SER A 81 -10.00 -2.02 6.63
CA SER A 81 -9.22 -0.83 6.33
C SER A 81 -8.65 -0.16 7.58
N CYS A 82 -7.69 0.73 7.37
CA CYS A 82 -7.15 1.60 8.40
C CYS A 82 -7.56 3.04 8.10
N ILE A 83 -8.16 3.69 9.10
CA ILE A 83 -8.40 5.13 9.11
C ILE A 83 -7.40 5.78 10.05
N ARG A 84 -7.11 7.06 9.81
CA ARG A 84 -6.25 7.88 10.66
C ARG A 84 -6.92 9.22 10.88
N ASN A 85 -6.63 9.86 12.01
CA ASN A 85 -7.00 11.26 12.23
C ASN A 85 -6.56 12.10 11.00
N PRO A 86 -7.45 12.91 10.41
CA PRO A 86 -7.15 13.65 9.19
C PRO A 86 -5.98 14.63 9.34
N PHE A 87 -5.79 15.23 10.52
CA PHE A 87 -4.67 16.12 10.78
C PHE A 87 -3.34 15.37 10.83
N ASP A 88 -3.31 14.21 11.48
CA ASP A 88 -2.11 13.35 11.50
C ASP A 88 -1.79 12.79 10.12
N LEU A 89 -2.81 12.52 9.30
CA LEU A 89 -2.64 12.11 7.92
C LEU A 89 -1.96 13.22 7.11
N TYR A 90 -2.45 14.46 7.23
CA TYR A 90 -1.87 15.62 6.55
C TYR A 90 -0.40 15.83 6.95
N VAL A 91 -0.11 15.84 8.26
CA VAL A 91 1.27 15.97 8.76
C VAL A 91 2.14 14.83 8.23
N SER A 92 1.65 13.59 8.29
CA SER A 92 2.40 12.42 7.81
C SER A 92 2.68 12.45 6.32
N GLU A 93 1.77 13.01 5.52
CA GLU A 93 1.93 13.16 4.08
C GLU A 93 2.91 14.28 3.74
N TYR A 94 2.79 15.42 4.44
CA TYR A 94 3.72 16.53 4.34
C TYR A 94 5.15 16.10 4.68
N THR A 95 5.38 15.47 5.84
CA THR A 95 6.70 15.00 6.29
C THR A 95 7.31 13.95 5.37
N TYR A 96 6.47 13.15 4.69
CA TYR A 96 6.95 12.17 3.73
C TYR A 96 7.50 12.80 2.43
N ASN A 97 7.22 14.08 2.20
CA ASN A 97 7.82 14.88 1.11
C ASN A 97 7.57 14.33 -0.31
N TRP A 98 6.47 13.59 -0.54
CA TRP A 98 6.14 13.12 -1.89
C TRP A 98 5.82 14.26 -2.86
N TRP A 99 5.23 15.34 -2.34
CA TRP A 99 4.93 16.57 -3.05
C TRP A 99 6.20 17.27 -3.57
N LYS A 100 7.36 17.12 -2.89
CA LYS A 100 8.65 17.63 -3.38
C LYS A 100 9.14 16.84 -4.60
N GLN A 101 8.97 15.52 -4.59
CA GLN A 101 9.44 14.61 -5.65
C GLN A 101 8.51 14.60 -6.87
N HIS A 102 7.21 14.82 -6.66
CA HIS A 102 6.18 14.78 -7.70
C HIS A 102 5.23 15.99 -7.64
N PRO A 103 5.75 17.23 -7.82
CA PRO A 103 4.97 18.46 -7.65
C PRO A 103 3.76 18.57 -8.57
N HIS A 104 3.85 18.04 -9.79
CA HIS A 104 2.75 18.05 -10.77
C HIS A 104 1.51 17.25 -10.32
N ARG A 105 1.64 16.37 -9.31
CA ARG A 105 0.50 15.64 -8.74
C ARG A 105 -0.20 16.40 -7.60
N TRP A 106 0.43 17.46 -7.12
CA TRP A 106 0.03 18.20 -5.91
C TRP A 106 -0.34 19.64 -6.20
N PHE A 107 0.36 20.27 -7.14
CA PHE A 107 0.13 21.64 -7.55
C PHE A 107 -0.44 21.66 -8.96
N HIS A 108 -1.50 22.45 -9.14
CA HIS A 108 -2.04 22.73 -10.47
C HIS A 108 -1.04 23.47 -11.36
N ASP A 109 -0.27 24.41 -10.77
CA ASP A 109 0.80 25.14 -11.43
C ASP A 109 2.08 25.12 -10.58
N PRO A 110 2.96 24.13 -10.80
CA PRO A 110 4.25 24.07 -10.12
C PRO A 110 5.14 25.30 -10.35
N ALA A 111 5.03 25.97 -11.51
CA ALA A 111 5.85 27.13 -11.83
C ALA A 111 5.43 28.37 -11.03
N ALA A 112 4.14 28.56 -10.80
CA ALA A 112 3.64 29.58 -9.90
C ALA A 112 4.12 29.37 -8.45
N VAL A 113 4.13 28.12 -7.98
CA VAL A 113 4.64 27.78 -6.64
C VAL A 113 6.13 28.07 -6.53
N GLU A 114 6.93 27.66 -7.52
CA GLU A 114 8.37 27.95 -7.56
C GLU A 114 8.66 29.45 -7.54
N LYS A 115 7.88 30.24 -8.29
CA LYS A 115 8.02 31.70 -8.33
C LYS A 115 7.64 32.36 -7.01
N ALA A 116 6.57 31.91 -6.37
CA ALA A 116 6.06 32.49 -5.13
C ALA A 116 6.89 32.07 -3.89
N TYR A 117 7.45 30.86 -3.92
CA TYR A 117 8.15 30.25 -2.80
C TYR A 117 9.45 29.58 -3.28
N PRO A 118 10.51 30.33 -3.61
CA PRO A 118 11.72 29.76 -4.24
C PRO A 118 12.38 28.62 -3.45
N ASP A 119 12.22 28.64 -2.12
CA ASP A 119 12.84 27.68 -1.21
C ASP A 119 11.93 26.51 -0.82
N TRP A 120 10.77 26.33 -1.47
CA TRP A 120 9.76 25.34 -1.06
C TRP A 120 10.24 23.87 -1.10
N ARG A 121 11.35 23.59 -1.80
CA ARG A 121 11.96 22.26 -1.86
C ARG A 121 12.99 21.99 -0.77
N ASN A 122 13.50 23.01 -0.08
CA ASN A 122 14.47 22.86 1.01
C ASN A 122 13.88 22.07 2.18
#